data_AF-A0A538AMH0-F1
#
_entry.id   AF-A0A538AMH0-F1
#
_cell.length_a   1.000
_cell.length_b   1.000
_cell.length_c   1.000
_cell.angle_alpha   90.00
_cell.angle_beta   90.00
_cell.angle_gamma   90.00
#
_symmetry.space_group_name_H-M   'P 1'
#
loop_
_entity.id
_entity.type
_entity.pdbx_description
1 polymer ?
#
loop_
_entity_poly.entity_id
_entity_poly.type
_entity_poly.pdbx_seq_one_letter_code
_entity_poly.pdbx_strand_id
1 'polypeptide(L)'
;MSDRTAKLELFYESIAAQPFAFDEAAILSWFEQHAPWVDPLWVQGTMTAATVNDRARRHYPEPPDLLFRQSGGAWERYEPGRHGPWLKTGFPAPEGTVGAEGYVVFVRDEQRNLWRQRRAG
;
A
#
# COMPACT_ATOMS: atom_id res chain seq x y z
N MET A 1 -23.11 -2.13 -9.31
CA MET A 1 -21.67 -1.96 -9.01
C MET A 1 -21.44 -0.50 -8.67
N SER A 2 -20.74 -0.17 -7.58
CA SER A 2 -20.50 1.24 -7.24
C SER A 2 -19.41 1.84 -8.12
N ASP A 3 -19.45 3.16 -8.37
CA ASP A 3 -18.40 3.89 -9.11
C ASP A 3 -17.00 3.65 -8.48
N ARG A 4 -16.94 3.59 -7.14
CA ARG A 4 -15.71 3.26 -6.42
C ARG A 4 -15.19 1.87 -6.76
N THR A 5 -16.07 0.87 -6.84
CA THR A 5 -15.69 -0.51 -7.18
C THR A 5 -15.10 -0.59 -8.58
N ALA A 6 -15.75 0.05 -9.56
CA ALA A 6 -15.27 0.09 -10.94
C ALA A 6 -13.88 0.74 -11.06
N LYS A 7 -13.67 1.88 -10.38
CA LYS A 7 -12.37 2.56 -10.36
C LYS A 7 -11.28 1.71 -9.71
N LEU A 8 -11.61 0.97 -8.65
CA LEU A 8 -10.67 0.06 -8.02
C LEU A 8 -10.31 -1.10 -8.93
N GLU A 9 -11.27 -1.72 -9.62
CA GLU A 9 -11.01 -2.77 -10.62
C GLU A 9 -10.05 -2.28 -11.72
N LEU A 10 -10.31 -1.10 -12.29
CA LEU A 10 -9.39 -0.47 -13.24
C LEU A 10 -8.00 -0.21 -12.65
N PHE A 11 -7.94 0.17 -11.37
CA PHE A 11 -6.65 0.37 -10.70
C PHE A 11 -5.88 -0.95 -10.57
N TYR A 12 -6.53 -2.06 -10.23
CA TYR A 12 -5.92 -3.40 -10.24
C TYR A 12 -5.41 -3.78 -11.63
N GLU A 13 -6.21 -3.58 -12.67
CA GLU A 13 -5.82 -3.86 -14.05
C GLU A 13 -4.61 -3.02 -14.48
N SER A 14 -4.59 -1.73 -14.11
CA SER A 14 -3.49 -0.82 -14.43
C SER A 14 -2.16 -1.31 -13.86
N ILE A 15 -2.16 -1.87 -12.64
CA ILE A 15 -0.98 -2.44 -11.98
C ILE A 15 -0.58 -3.77 -12.62
N ALA A 16 -1.56 -4.61 -12.96
CA ALA A 16 -1.32 -5.90 -13.59
C ALA A 16 -0.67 -5.75 -14.98
N ALA A 17 -1.01 -4.69 -15.71
CA ALA A 17 -0.47 -4.36 -17.02
C ALA A 17 0.99 -3.86 -17.01
N GLN A 18 1.51 -3.45 -15.84
CA GLN A 18 2.88 -2.92 -15.75
C GLN A 18 3.94 -4.01 -15.72
N PRO A 19 5.19 -3.67 -16.16
CA PRO A 19 6.36 -4.47 -15.83
C PRO A 19 6.53 -4.63 -14.32
N PHE A 20 7.48 -5.48 -13.91
CA PHE A 20 7.70 -5.76 -12.49
C PHE A 20 7.99 -4.50 -11.65
N ALA A 21 8.75 -3.56 -12.20
CA ALA A 21 8.99 -2.24 -11.62
C ALA A 21 8.60 -1.15 -12.62
N PHE A 22 7.92 -0.11 -12.13
CA PHE A 22 7.36 0.97 -12.93
C PHE A 22 7.33 2.28 -12.13
N ASP A 23 7.11 3.40 -12.80
CA ASP A 23 6.94 4.70 -12.14
C ASP A 23 5.46 5.13 -12.10
N GLU A 24 5.21 6.26 -11.47
CA GLU A 24 3.86 6.84 -11.38
C GLU A 24 3.28 7.19 -12.75
N ALA A 25 4.14 7.68 -13.66
CA ALA A 25 3.74 8.06 -15.00
C ALA A 25 3.16 6.87 -15.77
N ALA A 26 3.69 5.67 -15.59
CA ALA A 26 3.18 4.46 -16.24
C ALA A 26 1.71 4.15 -15.87
N ILE A 27 1.33 4.32 -14.59
CA ILE A 27 -0.06 4.14 -14.14
C ILE A 27 -0.95 5.26 -14.68
N LEU A 28 -0.50 6.51 -14.60
CA LEU A 28 -1.27 7.64 -15.11
C LEU A 28 -1.53 7.53 -16.62
N SER A 29 -0.49 7.20 -17.41
CA SER A 29 -0.62 6.98 -18.85
C SER A 29 -1.53 5.80 -19.19
N TRP A 30 -1.56 4.75 -18.35
CA TRP A 30 -2.52 3.65 -18.54
C TRP A 30 -3.96 4.15 -18.37
N PHE A 31 -4.24 4.95 -17.33
CA PHE A 31 -5.57 5.54 -17.09
C PHE A 31 -5.98 6.53 -18.18
N GLU A 32 -5.06 7.36 -18.67
CA GLU A 32 -5.32 8.26 -19.80
C GLU A 32 -5.79 7.50 -21.05
N GLN A 33 -5.26 6.29 -21.29
CA GLN A 33 -5.58 5.48 -22.46
C GLN A 33 -6.87 4.65 -22.28
N HIS A 34 -7.12 4.10 -21.09
CA HIS A 34 -8.17 3.10 -20.86
C HIS A 34 -9.39 3.67 -20.13
N ALA A 35 -9.20 4.70 -19.30
CA ALA A 35 -10.24 5.29 -18.47
C ALA A 35 -10.01 6.80 -18.22
N PRO A 36 -9.97 7.64 -19.27
CA PRO A 36 -9.64 9.07 -19.16
C PRO A 36 -10.66 9.90 -18.35
N TRP A 37 -11.80 9.32 -18.01
CA TRP A 37 -12.83 9.92 -17.16
C TRP A 37 -12.50 9.81 -15.66
N VAL A 38 -11.49 9.03 -15.28
CA VAL A 38 -11.03 8.92 -13.89
C VAL A 38 -10.09 10.08 -13.58
N ASP A 39 -10.38 10.80 -12.50
CA ASP A 39 -9.55 11.91 -12.03
C ASP A 39 -8.12 11.44 -11.70
N PRO A 40 -7.07 12.02 -12.30
CA PRO A 40 -5.68 11.70 -11.96
C PRO A 40 -5.35 11.86 -10.47
N LEU A 41 -5.97 12.82 -9.77
CA LEU A 41 -5.79 12.98 -8.33
C LEU A 41 -6.36 11.80 -7.54
N TRP A 42 -7.46 11.22 -8.02
CA TRP A 42 -8.00 9.99 -7.46
C TRP A 42 -7.02 8.82 -7.66
N VAL A 43 -6.40 8.72 -8.84
CA VAL A 43 -5.39 7.68 -9.13
C VAL A 43 -4.19 7.82 -8.19
N GLN A 44 -3.62 9.01 -8.06
CA GLN A 44 -2.49 9.29 -7.16
C GLN A 44 -2.82 9.03 -5.68
N GLY A 45 -4.00 9.45 -5.23
CA GLY A 45 -4.49 9.15 -3.89
C GLY A 45 -4.63 7.64 -3.64
N THR A 46 -5.12 6.92 -4.65
CA THR A 46 -5.24 5.45 -4.62
C THR A 46 -3.88 4.78 -4.60
N MET A 47 -2.90 5.27 -5.38
CA MET A 47 -1.52 4.78 -5.32
C MET A 47 -0.90 4.94 -3.93
N THR A 48 -1.09 6.11 -3.31
CA THR A 48 -0.61 6.38 -1.94
C THR A 48 -1.24 5.42 -0.94
N ALA A 49 -2.57 5.24 -1.00
CA ALA A 49 -3.28 4.27 -0.16
C ALA A 49 -2.77 2.85 -0.40
N ALA A 50 -2.57 2.48 -1.66
CA ALA A 50 -2.19 1.14 -2.09
C ALA A 50 -0.73 0.77 -1.77
N THR A 51 0.11 1.75 -1.49
CA THR A 51 1.55 1.58 -1.24
C THR A 51 1.80 1.18 0.22
N VAL A 52 2.21 -0.06 0.44
CA VAL A 52 2.26 -0.65 1.79
C VAL A 52 3.27 -0.01 2.71
N ASN A 53 4.36 0.53 2.14
CA ASN A 53 5.42 1.21 2.86
C ASN A 53 5.31 2.74 2.82
N ASP A 54 4.16 3.27 2.41
CA ASP A 54 3.84 4.69 2.52
C ASP A 54 3.15 4.99 3.87
N ARG A 55 3.68 5.96 4.61
CA ARG A 55 3.11 6.38 5.90
C ARG A 55 1.82 7.18 5.76
N ALA A 56 1.60 7.84 4.62
CA ALA A 56 0.38 8.59 4.35
C ALA A 56 -0.83 7.67 4.21
N ARG A 57 -0.63 6.39 3.89
CA ARG A 57 -1.69 5.39 3.77
C ARG A 57 -2.54 5.21 5.04
N ARG A 58 -2.00 5.57 6.21
CA ARG A 58 -2.69 5.51 7.51
C ARG A 58 -3.97 6.37 7.58
N HIS A 59 -4.11 7.33 6.66
CA HIS A 59 -5.27 8.23 6.59
C HIS A 59 -6.41 7.64 5.75
N TYR A 60 -6.21 6.44 5.17
CA TYR A 60 -7.21 5.76 4.36
C TYR A 60 -7.81 4.61 5.18
N PRO A 61 -9.16 4.50 5.25
CA PRO A 61 -9.83 3.56 6.15
C PRO A 61 -9.60 2.09 5.78
N GLU A 62 -9.47 1.80 4.48
CA GLU A 62 -9.27 0.45 3.94
C GLU A 62 -8.34 0.49 2.73
N PRO A 63 -7.04 0.70 2.96
CA PRO A 63 -6.08 0.76 1.87
C PRO A 63 -5.84 -0.65 1.33
N PRO A 64 -5.90 -0.88 0.01
CA PRO A 64 -5.55 -2.17 -0.55
C PRO A 64 -4.02 -2.37 -0.44
N ASP A 65 -3.54 -3.59 -0.26
CA ASP A 65 -2.10 -3.87 -0.17
C ASP A 65 -1.57 -4.32 -1.54
N LEU A 66 -1.27 -3.36 -2.44
CA LEU A 66 -0.96 -3.68 -3.85
C LEU A 66 0.41 -3.24 -4.32
N LEU A 67 0.96 -2.19 -3.73
CA LEU A 67 2.18 -1.55 -4.20
C LEU A 67 3.24 -1.54 -3.11
N PHE A 68 4.49 -1.70 -3.52
CA PHE A 68 5.66 -1.46 -2.70
C PHE A 68 6.54 -0.41 -3.39
N ARG A 69 6.97 0.62 -2.65
CA ARG A 69 7.85 1.65 -3.19
C ARG A 69 9.31 1.32 -2.92
N GLN A 70 10.11 1.15 -3.97
CA GLN A 70 11.54 0.91 -3.88
C GLN A 70 12.28 2.15 -3.37
N SER A 71 13.50 1.96 -2.86
CA SER A 71 14.37 3.07 -2.43
C SER A 71 14.73 4.03 -3.56
N GLY A 72 14.75 3.55 -4.80
CA GLY A 72 14.96 4.37 -6.01
C GLY A 72 13.75 5.18 -6.45
N GLY A 73 12.62 5.08 -5.74
CA GLY A 73 11.40 5.84 -6.01
C GLY A 73 10.38 5.13 -6.92
N ALA A 74 10.80 4.09 -7.65
CA ALA A 74 9.93 3.24 -8.45
C ALA A 74 8.97 2.42 -7.59
N TRP A 75 7.86 1.99 -8.17
CA TRP A 75 6.90 1.08 -7.59
C TRP A 75 7.04 -0.32 -8.18
N GLU A 76 6.69 -1.31 -7.39
CA GLU A 76 6.51 -2.69 -7.81
C GLU A 76 5.25 -3.29 -7.17
N ARG A 77 4.78 -4.40 -7.72
CA ARG A 77 3.66 -5.15 -7.13
C ARG A 77 4.07 -5.68 -5.77
N TYR A 78 3.22 -5.47 -4.77
CA TYR A 78 3.49 -5.94 -3.42
C TYR A 78 3.29 -7.46 -3.31
N GLU A 79 4.39 -8.14 -3.02
CA GLU A 79 4.43 -9.57 -2.68
C GLU A 79 4.89 -9.74 -1.22
N PRO A 80 4.02 -10.18 -0.28
CA PRO A 80 4.38 -10.34 1.13
C PRO A 80 5.57 -11.28 1.38
N GLY A 81 5.72 -12.33 0.56
CA GLY A 81 6.83 -13.27 0.67
C GLY A 81 8.21 -12.66 0.33
N ARG A 82 8.22 -11.57 -0.45
CA ARG A 82 9.44 -10.85 -0.85
C ARG A 82 9.66 -9.60 0.00
N HIS A 83 8.61 -8.83 0.26
CA HIS A 83 8.69 -7.52 0.93
C HIS A 83 8.47 -7.58 2.44
N GLY A 84 8.09 -8.75 2.96
CA GLY A 84 7.61 -8.91 4.33
C GLY A 84 6.20 -8.34 4.53
N PRO A 85 5.53 -8.70 5.63
CA PRO A 85 4.22 -8.15 5.97
C PRO A 85 4.29 -6.69 6.42
N TRP A 86 3.24 -5.91 6.13
CA TRP A 86 3.13 -4.50 6.51
C TRP A 86 1.83 -4.23 7.27
N LEU A 87 1.89 -3.27 8.19
CA LEU A 87 0.73 -2.74 8.90
C LEU A 87 0.02 -1.69 8.05
N LYS A 88 -1.29 -1.49 8.28
CA LYS A 88 -2.09 -0.41 7.68
C LYS A 88 -1.52 1.00 7.96
N THR A 89 -0.62 1.13 8.93
CA THR A 89 0.04 2.39 9.28
C THR A 89 1.26 2.72 8.42
N GLY A 90 1.66 1.83 7.50
CA GLY A 90 2.86 2.02 6.68
C GLY A 90 4.16 1.63 7.38
N PHE A 91 4.09 0.74 8.37
CA PHE A 91 5.25 0.18 9.07
C PHE A 91 5.34 -1.33 8.83
N PRO A 92 6.55 -1.91 8.79
CA PRO A 92 6.70 -3.36 8.75
C PRO A 92 5.98 -4.01 9.94
N ALA A 93 5.27 -5.11 9.70
CA ALA A 93 4.70 -5.88 10.80
C ALA A 93 5.83 -6.62 11.54
N PRO A 94 5.76 -6.71 12.88
CA PRO A 94 6.78 -7.42 13.65
C PRO A 94 6.84 -8.90 13.26
N GLU A 95 8.04 -9.49 13.32
CA GLU A 95 8.25 -10.91 13.06
C GLU A 95 7.39 -11.77 14.00
N GLY A 96 6.70 -12.78 13.46
CA GLY A 96 5.80 -13.66 14.21
C GLY A 96 4.31 -13.28 14.18
N THR A 97 3.93 -12.20 13.49
CA THR A 97 2.54 -11.71 13.42
C THR A 97 1.73 -12.31 12.24
N VAL A 98 1.95 -13.59 11.90
CA VAL A 98 1.08 -14.29 10.93
C VAL A 98 0.04 -15.09 11.71
N GLY A 99 -0.97 -14.38 12.23
CA GLY A 99 -2.16 -14.96 12.84
C GLY A 99 -3.26 -15.14 11.79
N ALA A 100 -3.91 -16.31 11.79
CA ALA A 100 -4.75 -16.87 10.74
C ALA A 100 -6.02 -16.07 10.30
N GLU A 101 -6.24 -14.84 10.76
CA GLU A 101 -7.44 -14.06 10.39
C GLU A 101 -7.22 -12.55 10.23
N GLY A 102 -6.04 -12.06 9.84
CA GLY A 102 -5.87 -10.66 9.37
C GLY A 102 -6.22 -9.53 10.36
N TYR A 103 -6.58 -9.85 11.60
CA TYR A 103 -6.80 -8.90 12.68
C TYR A 103 -5.56 -8.84 13.57
N VAL A 104 -5.02 -7.63 13.70
CA VAL A 104 -4.01 -7.29 14.70
C VAL A 104 -4.72 -7.24 16.06
N VAL A 105 -4.63 -8.31 16.84
CA VAL A 105 -4.91 -8.24 18.27
C VAL A 105 -3.68 -7.62 18.93
N PHE A 106 -3.82 -6.40 19.46
CA PHE A 106 -2.83 -5.86 20.37
C PHE A 106 -2.85 -6.70 21.65
N VAL A 107 -1.97 -7.70 21.73
CA VAL A 107 -1.75 -8.42 22.99
C VAL A 107 -0.89 -7.52 23.89
N ARG A 108 -1.61 -6.72 24.70
CA ARG A 108 -1.17 -5.97 25.89
C ARG A 108 -0.29 -4.73 25.66
N ASP A 109 -0.70 -3.67 26.34
CA ASP A 109 -0.18 -2.29 26.39
C ASP A 109 1.31 -2.10 26.74
N GLU A 110 2.10 -3.16 26.92
CA GLU A 110 3.46 -3.06 27.47
C GLU A 110 4.53 -2.75 26.41
N GLN A 111 4.29 -3.03 25.11
CA GLN A 111 5.31 -2.80 24.07
C GLN A 111 5.39 -1.37 23.51
N ARG A 112 4.40 -0.50 23.80
CA ARG A 112 4.42 0.90 23.34
C ARG A 112 5.59 1.70 23.93
N ASN A 113 6.08 1.30 25.11
CA ASN A 113 7.15 2.02 25.81
C ASN A 113 8.56 1.55 25.43
N LEU A 114 8.73 0.34 24.89
CA LEU A 114 10.05 -0.22 24.56
C LEU A 114 10.66 0.42 23.31
N TRP A 115 9.85 0.90 22.36
CA TRP A 115 10.38 1.61 21.18
C TRP A 115 10.94 3.00 21.51
N ARG A 116 10.43 3.67 22.55
CA ARG A 116 10.93 5.00 22.96
C ARG A 116 12.26 4.95 23.71
N GLN A 117 12.58 3.85 24.39
CA GLN A 117 13.79 3.75 25.20
C GLN A 117 15.07 3.41 24.41
N ARG A 118 14.96 2.89 23.18
CA ARG A 118 16.15 2.57 22.35
C ARG A 118 16.76 3.74 21.57
N ARG A 119 16.26 4.98 21.74
CA ARG A 119 16.77 6.20 21.07
C ARG A 119 17.30 7.28 22.02
N ALA A 120 17.37 7.00 23.32
CA ALA A 120 17.89 7.92 24.34
C ALA A 120 19.16 7.39 25.04
N GLY A 121 19.89 6.50 24.37
CA GLY A 121 21.25 6.09 24.75
C GLY A 121 22.23 6.55 23.70
#